data_AF-A0A964F1U6-F1
#
_entry.id   AF-A0A964F1U6-F1
#
_cell.length_a   1.000
_cell.length_b   1.000
_cell.length_c   1.000
_cell.angle_alpha   90.00
_cell.angle_beta   90.00
_cell.angle_gamma   90.00
#
_symmetry.space_group_name_H-M   'P 1'
#
loop_
_entity.id
_entity.type
_entity.pdbx_description
1 polymer ?
#
loop_
_entity_poly.entity_id
_entity_poly.type
_entity_poly.pdbx_seq_one_letter_code
_entity_poly.pdbx_strand_id
1 'polypeptide(L)' 'MDIKARRKALGWSRRELADRAALDPRIIQLVELGQWNEFEALGRIEAVLRMAEDGEADPRLAPPKVPEGQVPG' A
#
# COMPACT_ATOMS: atom_id res chain seq x y z
N MET A 1 -15.55 2.00 3.72
CA MET A 1 -15.44 1.03 2.60
C MET A 1 -14.18 0.22 2.84
N ASP A 2 -14.19 -1.10 2.70
CA ASP A 2 -12.98 -1.91 2.93
C ASP A 2 -11.94 -1.73 1.80
N ILE A 3 -10.66 -2.02 2.09
CA ILE A 3 -9.53 -1.86 1.16
C ILE A 3 -9.74 -2.64 -0.15
N LYS A 4 -10.32 -3.85 -0.08
CA LYS A 4 -10.58 -4.71 -1.24
C LYS A 4 -11.60 -4.07 -2.17
N ALA A 5 -12.66 -3.49 -1.63
CA ALA A 5 -13.71 -2.81 -2.38
C ALA A 5 -13.16 -1.54 -3.05
N ARG A 6 -12.40 -0.71 -2.32
CA ARG A 6 -11.79 0.53 -2.86
C ARG A 6 -10.84 0.22 -4.02
N ARG A 7 -9.94 -0.75 -3.82
CA ARG A 7 -9.02 -1.22 -4.87
C ARG A 7 -9.78 -1.72 -6.11
N LYS A 8 -10.86 -2.50 -5.92
CA LYS A 8 -11.68 -3.00 -7.04
C LYS A 8 -12.41 -1.88 -7.77
N ALA A 9 -12.88 -0.84 -7.07
CA ALA A 9 -13.53 0.31 -7.69
C ALA A 9 -12.57 1.09 -8.59
N LEU A 10 -11.29 1.15 -8.24
CA LEU A 10 -10.21 1.73 -9.04
C LEU A 10 -9.74 0.81 -10.20
N GLY A 11 -10.27 -0.41 -10.31
CA GLY A 11 -9.86 -1.38 -11.33
C GLY A 11 -8.46 -1.96 -11.11
N TRP A 12 -7.84 -1.74 -9.95
CA TRP A 12 -6.46 -2.14 -9.72
C TRP A 12 -6.30 -3.59 -9.27
N SER A 13 -5.21 -4.21 -9.72
CA SER A 13 -4.74 -5.48 -9.16
C SER A 13 -4.12 -5.27 -7.77
N ARG A 14 -3.99 -6.34 -6.97
CA ARG A 14 -3.25 -6.27 -5.70
C ARG A 14 -1.79 -5.85 -5.91
N ARG A 15 -1.17 -6.35 -6.99
CA ARG A 15 0.21 -6.03 -7.35
C ARG A 15 0.38 -4.54 -7.66
N GLU A 16 -0.58 -3.95 -8.35
CA GLU A 16 -0.58 -2.50 -8.64
C GLU A 16 -0.69 -1.67 -7.36
N LEU A 17 -1.61 -2.03 -6.46
CA LEU A 17 -1.74 -1.32 -5.18
C LEU A 17 -0.46 -1.43 -4.35
N ALA A 18 0.15 -2.62 -4.35
CA ALA A 18 1.40 -2.87 -3.65
C ALA A 18 2.56 -2.05 -4.23
N ASP A 19 2.71 -2.03 -5.55
CA ASP A 19 3.69 -1.22 -6.27
C ASP A 19 3.56 0.26 -5.89
N ARG A 20 2.34 0.80 -5.97
CA ARG A 20 2.06 2.18 -5.62
C ARG A 20 2.28 2.51 -4.15
N ALA A 21 1.99 1.57 -3.26
CA ALA A 21 2.23 1.73 -1.83
C ALA A 21 3.70 1.45 -1.42
N ALA A 22 4.54 1.00 -2.37
CA ALA A 22 5.86 0.43 -2.13
C ALA A 22 5.86 -0.63 -1.03
N LEU A 23 4.96 -1.61 -1.17
CA LEU A 23 4.79 -2.75 -0.27
C LEU A 23 4.94 -4.06 -1.06
N ASP A 24 5.17 -5.15 -0.33
CA ASP A 24 5.09 -6.49 -0.92
C ASP A 24 3.63 -6.84 -1.26
N PRO A 25 3.33 -7.40 -2.46
CA PRO A 25 1.98 -7.79 -2.86
C PRO A 25 1.26 -8.74 -1.89
N ARG A 26 2.00 -9.57 -1.14
CA ARG A 26 1.47 -10.45 -0.11
C ARG A 26 0.87 -9.67 1.05
N ILE A 27 1.41 -8.50 1.39
CA ILE A 27 0.87 -7.63 2.43
C ILE A 27 -0.55 -7.21 2.06
N ILE A 28 -0.80 -6.82 0.81
CA ILE A 28 -2.16 -6.46 0.35
C ILE A 28 -3.13 -7.63 0.55
N GLN A 29 -2.72 -8.86 0.21
CA GLN A 29 -3.57 -10.03 0.43
C GLN A 29 -3.85 -10.25 1.92
N LEU A 30 -2.85 -10.16 2.79
CA LEU A 30 -3.02 -10.38 4.22
C LEU A 30 -3.90 -9.29 4.86
N VAL A 31 -3.74 -8.04 4.45
CA VAL A 31 -4.60 -6.92 4.87
C VAL A 31 -6.05 -7.16 4.43
N GLU A 32 -6.29 -7.57 3.18
CA GLU A 32 -7.66 -7.89 2.71
C GLU A 32 -8.30 -9.08 3.43
N LEU A 33 -7.49 -9.99 3.97
CA LEU A 33 -7.95 -11.12 4.78
C LEU A 33 -8.08 -10.79 6.27
N GLY A 34 -7.74 -9.56 6.69
CA GLY A 34 -7.71 -9.17 8.10
C GLY A 34 -6.60 -9.85 8.91
N GLN A 35 -5.56 -10.37 8.25
CA GLN A 35 -4.45 -11.12 8.84
C GLN A 35 -3.17 -10.28 9.00
N TRP A 36 -3.23 -8.97 8.74
CA TRP A 36 -2.12 -8.04 8.89
C TRP A 36 -2.64 -6.74 9.50
N ASN A 37 -1.98 -6.25 10.55
CA ASN A 37 -2.41 -5.09 11.34
C ASN A 37 -1.28 -4.07 11.59
N GLU A 38 -0.17 -4.18 10.86
CA GLU A 38 0.92 -3.22 10.95
C GLU A 38 0.46 -1.84 10.48
N PHE A 39 0.59 -0.85 11.37
CA PHE A 39 0.07 0.50 11.15
C PHE A 39 0.71 1.20 9.94
N GLU A 40 2.01 0.99 9.70
CA GLU A 40 2.72 1.61 8.58
C GLU A 40 2.18 1.09 7.24
N ALA A 41 2.11 -0.23 7.06
CA ALA A 41 1.56 -0.84 5.86
C ALA A 41 0.12 -0.37 5.58
N LEU A 42 -0.74 -0.34 6.61
CA LEU A 42 -2.11 0.15 6.48
C LEU A 42 -2.15 1.63 6.07
N GLY A 43 -1.37 2.48 6.72
CA GLY A 43 -1.30 3.91 6.41
C GLY A 43 -0.87 4.18 4.96
N ARG A 44 0.09 3.40 4.44
CA ARG A 44 0.57 3.50 3.05
C ARG A 44 -0.51 3.08 2.05
N ILE A 45 -1.21 1.98 2.31
CA ILE A 45 -2.33 1.52 1.48
C ILE A 45 -3.44 2.58 1.44
N GLU A 46 -3.83 3.08 2.62
CA GLU A 46 -4.87 4.10 2.78
C GLU A 46 -4.53 5.40 2.03
N ALA A 47 -3.28 5.87 2.14
CA ALA A 47 -2.81 7.06 1.46
C ALA A 47 -2.87 6.92 -0.07
N VAL A 48 -2.42 5.79 -0.63
CA VAL A 48 -2.48 5.56 -2.08
C VAL A 48 -3.91 5.51 -2.60
N LEU A 49 -4.79 4.76 -1.91
CA LEU A 49 -6.20 4.70 -2.29
C LEU A 49 -6.85 6.08 -2.22
N ARG A 50 -6.51 6.88 -1.21
CA ARG A 50 -7.05 8.22 -1.06
C ARG A 50 -6.59 9.16 -2.18
N MET A 51 -5.30 9.18 -2.51
CA MET A 51 -4.77 9.98 -3.63
C MET A 51 -5.47 9.63 -4.95
N ALA A 52 -5.68 8.32 -5.20
CA ALA A 52 -6.37 7.85 -6.39
C ALA A 52 -7.84 8.30 -6.44
N GLU A 53 -8.54 8.21 -5.31
CA GLU A 53 -9.94 8.65 -5.17
C GLU A 53 -10.09 10.16 -5.31
N ASP A 54 -9.07 10.92 -4.90
CA ASP A 54 -9.01 12.38 -5.06
C ASP A 54 -8.60 12.80 -6.49
N GLY A 55 -8.33 11.85 -7.39
CA GLY A 55 -8.06 12.10 -8.80
C GLY A 55 -6.59 12.33 -9.15
N GLU A 56 -5.65 11.98 -8.26
CA GLU A 56 -4.22 12.01 -8.54
C GLU A 56 -3.90 11.13 -9.76
N ALA A 57 -3.13 11.67 -10.71
CA ALA A 57 -2.85 10.98 -11.97
C ALA A 57 -1.93 9.76 -11.77
N ASP A 58 -0.99 9.84 -10.82
CA ASP A 58 -0.09 8.75 -10.47
C ASP A 58 0.16 8.64 -8.95
N PRO A 59 -0.80 8.10 -8.19
CA PRO A 59 -0.72 8.02 -6.73
C PRO A 59 0.32 6.98 -6.30
N ARG A 60 1.53 7.42 -5.97
CA ARG A 60 2.64 6.56 -5.55
C ARG A 60 3.36 7.10 -4.32
N LEU A 61 3.72 6.20 -3.41
CA LEU A 61 4.56 6.52 -2.27
C LEU A 61 5.99 6.08 -2.53
N ALA A 62 6.96 6.90 -2.11
CA ALA A 62 8.36 6.51 -2.11
C ALA A 62 8.58 5.30 -1.17
N PRO A 63 9.49 4.36 -1.50
CA PRO A 63 9.84 3.27 -0.60
C PRO A 63 10.21 3.78 0.80
N PRO A 64 9.91 3.03 1.88
CA PRO A 64 10.33 3.42 3.21
C PRO A 64 11.85 3.63 3.22
N LYS A 65 12.29 4.76 3.78
CA LYS A 65 13.72 5.04 3.96
C LYS A 65 14.23 4.07 5.01
N VAL A 66 15.02 3.08 4.59
CA VAL A 66 15.82 2.28 5.53
C VAL A 66 16.78 3.26 6.20
N PRO A 67 16.81 3.37 7.55
CA PRO A 67 17.75 4.27 8.20
C PRO A 67 19.18 3.93 7.76
N GLU A 68 19.89 4.90 7.17
CA GLU A 68 21.32 4.78 6.88
C GLU A 68 22.04 4.58 8.22
N GLY A 69 22.42 3.33 8.54
CA GLY A 69 23.16 3.05 9.77
C GLY A 69 23.06 1.64 10.34
N GLN A 70 22.22 0.75 9.82
CA GLN A 70 22.31 -0.67 10.21
C GLN A 70 23.30 -1.38 9.27
N VAL A 71 24.59 -1.21 9.54
CA VAL A 71 25.66 -2.08 9.02
C VAL A 71 25.53 -3.42 9.74
N PRO A 72 25.27 -4.56 9.08
CA PRO A 72 25.63 -5.85 9.64
C PRO A 72 27.10 -6.11 9.33
N GLY A 73 27.95 -6.07 10.36
CA GLY A 73 29.36 -6.48 10.28
C GLY A 73 30.33 -5.36 10.61
#